data_AF-A0A8T3NA61-F1
#
_entry.id   AF-A0A8T3NA61-F1
#
_cell.length_a   1.000
_cell.length_b   1.000
_cell.length_c   1.000
_cell.angle_alpha   90.00
_cell.angle_beta   90.00
_cell.angle_gamma   90.00
#
_symmetry.space_group_name_H-M   'P 1'
#
loop_
_entity.id
_entity.type
_entity.pdbx_description
1 polymer ?
#
loop_
_entity_poly.entity_id
_entity_poly.type
_entity_poly.pdbx_seq_one_letter_code
_entity_poly.pdbx_strand_id
1 'polypeptide(L)' 'MTRSQSVAGGLARRARILLLAADGMPLSRIADRGGVDRNTVKARLDRYRQQGLAGRAPAVRPAVHTGPRLLDAPG' A
#
# COMPACT_ATOMS: atom_id res chain seq x y z
N MET A 1 -16.88 2.33 -10.01
CA MET A 1 -16.07 3.37 -9.31
C MET A 1 -15.19 2.77 -8.19
N THR A 2 -14.29 1.82 -8.51
CA THR A 2 -13.76 0.90 -7.47
C THR A 2 -12.24 0.99 -7.25
N ARG A 3 -11.48 1.52 -8.21
CA ARG A 3 -10.01 1.54 -8.15
C ARG A 3 -9.46 2.67 -7.27
N SER A 4 -10.04 3.87 -7.37
CA SER A 4 -9.55 5.07 -6.66
C SER A 4 -9.68 4.94 -5.13
N GLN A 5 -10.74 4.32 -4.64
CA GLN A 5 -10.97 4.10 -3.21
C GLN A 5 -9.93 3.14 -2.59
N SER A 6 -9.54 2.10 -3.34
CA SER A 6 -8.52 1.14 -2.89
C SER A 6 -7.11 1.76 -2.85
N VAL A 7 -6.79 2.65 -3.81
CA VAL A 7 -5.53 3.42 -3.80
C VAL A 7 -5.49 4.38 -2.63
N ALA A 8 -6.58 5.12 -2.36
CA ALA A 8 -6.69 6.01 -1.22
C ALA A 8 -6.57 5.25 0.12
N GLY A 9 -7.23 4.10 0.26
CA GLY A 9 -7.12 3.25 1.45
C GLY A 9 -5.70 2.72 1.70
N GLY A 10 -5.00 2.32 0.64
CA GLY A 10 -3.60 1.91 0.72
C GLY A 10 -2.65 3.04 1.13
N LEU A 11 -2.89 4.26 0.62
CA LEU A 11 -2.10 5.45 0.96
C LEU A 11 -2.35 5.89 2.41
N ALA A 12 -3.62 5.92 2.84
CA ALA A 12 -4.02 6.32 4.19
C ALA A 12 -3.42 5.37 5.25
N ARG A 13 -3.49 4.05 5.03
CA ARG A 13 -2.88 3.06 5.94
C ARG A 13 -1.36 3.26 6.05
N ARG A 14 -0.69 3.58 4.93
CA ARG A 14 0.76 3.89 4.93
C ARG A 14 1.05 5.20 5.68
N ALA A 15 0.19 6.21 5.57
CA ALA A 15 0.38 7.51 6.22
C ALA A 15 0.27 7.36 7.73
N ARG A 16 -0.74 6.61 8.19
CA ARG A 16 -0.93 6.28 9.59
C ARG A 16 0.31 5.65 10.23
N ILE A 17 0.97 4.72 9.53
CA ILE A 17 2.18 4.06 10.05
C ILE A 17 3.34 5.05 10.26
N LEU A 18 3.55 5.98 9.32
CA LEU A 18 4.61 6.99 9.48
C LEU A 18 4.30 7.99 10.59
N LEU A 19 3.05 8.44 10.69
CA LEU A 19 2.64 9.39 11.74
C LEU A 19 2.83 8.78 13.14
N LEU A 20 2.36 7.54 13.34
CA LEU A 20 2.57 6.85 14.61
C LEU A 20 4.06 6.65 14.96
N ALA A 21 4.91 6.43 13.95
CA ALA A 21 6.35 6.34 14.17
C ALA A 21 6.98 7.69 14.51
N ALA A 22 6.48 8.79 13.93
CA ALA A 22 6.90 10.14 14.27
C ALA A 22 6.51 10.51 15.71
N ASP A 23 5.38 9.98 16.20
CA ASP A 23 4.95 10.10 17.60
C ASP A 23 5.81 9.25 18.58
N GLY A 24 6.88 8.62 18.11
CA GLY A 24 7.78 7.81 18.94
C GLY A 24 7.21 6.44 19.35
N MET A 25 6.10 6.01 18.75
CA MET A 25 5.47 4.74 19.10
C MET A 25 6.38 3.54 18.74
N PRO A 26 6.50 2.53 19.61
CA PRO A 26 7.28 1.34 19.30
C PRO A 26 6.65 0.54 18.12
N LEU A 27 7.51 -0.05 17.29
CA LEU A 27 7.13 -0.74 16.05
C LEU A 27 6.03 -1.79 16.23
N SER A 28 6.04 -2.53 17.34
CA SER A 28 5.05 -3.56 17.63
C SER A 28 3.64 -2.95 17.81
N ARG A 29 3.51 -1.85 18.55
CA ARG A 29 2.23 -1.13 18.73
C ARG A 29 1.73 -0.52 17.40
N ILE A 30 2.66 -0.07 16.54
CA ILE A 30 2.32 0.45 15.22
C ILE A 30 1.79 -0.69 14.31
N ALA A 31 2.40 -1.87 14.38
CA ALA A 31 2.00 -3.05 13.63
C ALA A 31 0.55 -3.44 13.97
N ASP A 32 0.23 -3.55 15.26
CA ASP A 32 -1.12 -3.83 15.76
C ASP A 32 -2.13 -2.80 15.24
N ARG A 33 -1.80 -1.51 15.36
CA ARG A 33 -2.71 -0.41 14.98
C ARG A 33 -2.81 -0.21 13.47
N GLY A 34 -1.81 -0.65 12.72
CA GLY A 34 -1.73 -0.61 11.26
C GLY A 34 -2.32 -1.84 10.57
N GLY A 35 -2.59 -2.92 11.31
CA GLY A 35 -3.02 -4.20 10.76
C GLY A 35 -2.00 -4.81 9.81
N VAL A 36 -0.71 -4.69 10.15
CA VAL A 36 0.41 -5.23 9.38
C VAL A 36 1.45 -5.81 10.34
N ASP A 37 2.35 -6.64 9.83
CA ASP A 37 3.45 -7.16 10.64
C ASP A 37 4.53 -6.10 10.97
N ARG A 38 5.24 -6.29 12.09
CA ARG A 38 6.33 -5.42 12.56
C ARG A 38 7.44 -5.24 11.51
N ASN A 39 7.80 -6.29 10.77
CA ASN A 39 8.83 -6.21 9.73
C ASN A 39 8.36 -5.35 8.55
N THR A 40 7.06 -5.35 8.25
CA THR A 40 6.46 -4.45 7.25
C THR A 40 6.57 -2.99 7.69
N VAL A 41 6.35 -2.71 8.97
CA VAL A 41 6.53 -1.37 9.54
C VAL A 41 8.00 -0.93 9.41
N LYS A 42 8.93 -1.79 9.84
CA LYS A 42 10.37 -1.54 9.77
C LYS A 42 10.83 -1.23 8.34
N ALA A 43 10.53 -2.11 7.38
CA ALA A 43 10.94 -1.93 5.98
C ALA A 43 10.38 -0.63 5.36
N ARG A 44 9.17 -0.21 5.75
CA ARG A 44 8.60 1.07 5.30
C ARG A 44 9.32 2.26 5.91
N LEU A 45 9.64 2.22 7.20
CA LEU A 45 10.37 3.28 7.87
C LEU A 45 11.80 3.39 7.33
N ASP A 46 12.48 2.28 7.12
CA ASP A 46 13.82 2.26 6.53
C ASP A 46 13.79 2.89 5.13
N ARG A 47 12.82 2.51 4.28
CA ARG A 47 12.63 3.12 2.97
C ARG A 47 12.35 4.62 3.06
N TYR A 48 11.50 5.04 4.00
CA TYR A 48 11.19 6.45 4.22
C TYR A 48 12.43 7.24 4.66
N ARG A 49 13.26 6.68 5.55
CA ARG A 49 14.51 7.31 5.99
C ARG A 49 15.52 7.44 4.86
N GLN A 50 15.58 6.45 3.96
CA GLN A 50 16.53 6.47 2.84
C GLN A 50 16.08 7.32 1.65
N GLN A 51 14.77 7.37 1.36
CA GLN A 51 14.25 7.93 0.10
C GLN A 51 13.24 9.08 0.32
N GLY A 52 12.97 9.45 1.57
CA GLY A 52 11.95 10.43 1.92
C GLY A 52 10.56 10.03 1.40
N LEU A 53 9.75 11.04 1.06
CA LEU A 53 8.43 10.83 0.46
C LEU A 53 8.50 10.36 -1.01
N ALA A 54 9.62 10.58 -1.71
CA ALA A 54 9.80 10.19 -3.10
C ALA A 54 9.76 8.66 -3.29
N GLY A 55 10.31 7.89 -2.35
CA GLY A 55 10.28 6.42 -2.36
C GLY A 55 8.91 5.78 -2.13
N ARG A 56 7.85 6.58 -1.96
CA ARG A 56 6.52 6.15 -1.50
C ARG A 56 5.44 6.19 -2.58
N ALA A 57 5.76 6.66 -3.79
CA ALA A 57 4.82 6.67 -4.91
C ALA A 57 4.16 5.29 -5.07
N PRO A 58 2.82 5.19 -5.12
CA PRO A 58 2.17 3.92 -5.35
C PRO A 58 2.64 3.37 -6.70
N ALA A 59 3.29 2.21 -6.69
CA ALA A 59 3.58 1.49 -7.92
C ALA A 59 2.25 1.26 -8.63
N VAL A 60 2.04 1.95 -9.77
CA VAL A 60 0.95 1.65 -10.67
C VAL A 60 1.23 0.26 -11.20
N ARG A 61 0.58 -0.76 -10.63
CA ARG A 61 0.58 -2.08 -11.24
C ARG A 61 -0.22 -1.94 -12.54
N PRO A 62 0.36 -2.28 -13.71
CA PRO A 62 -0.39 -2.28 -14.95
C PRO A 62 -1.58 -3.22 -14.75
N ALA A 63 -2.77 -2.73 -15.10
CA ALA A 63 -3.94 -3.58 -15.10
C ALA A 63 -3.76 -4.56 -16.26
N VAL A 64 -3.55 -5.83 -15.96
CA VAL A 64 -3.72 -6.89 -16.95
C VAL A 64 -5.19 -6.87 -17.34
N HIS A 65 -5.49 -6.26 -18.49
CA HIS A 65 -6.68 -6.56 -19.26
C HIS A 65 -6.46 -8.00 -19.75
N THR A 66 -7.16 -8.97 -19.18
CA THR A 66 -7.48 -10.21 -19.90
C THR A 66 -8.82 -9.94 -20.56
N GLY A 67 -8.78 -9.62 -21.86
CA GLY A 67 -10.00 -9.35 -22.62
C GLY A 67 -10.86 -10.61 -22.70
N PRO A 68 -12.19 -10.48 -22.88
CA PRO A 68 -13.05 -11.64 -22.97
C PRO A 68 -12.60 -12.50 -24.16
N ARG A 69 -12.38 -13.78 -23.88
CA ARG A 69 -12.15 -14.82 -24.88
C ARG A 69 -13.40 -14.88 -25.74
N LEU A 70 -13.34 -14.26 -26.93
CA LEU A 70 -14.37 -14.33 -27.96
C LEU A 70 -14.38 -15.75 -28.55
N LEU A 71 -14.95 -16.69 -27.82
CA LEU A 71 -15.18 -18.07 -28.23
C LEU A 71 -16.54 -18.49 -27.68
N ASP A 72 -17.60 -17.98 -28.27
CA ASP A 72 -18.89 -18.67 -28.38
C ASP A 72 -19.84 -17.74 -29.14
N ALA A 73 -19.78 -17.83 -30.47
CA ALA A 73 -20.88 -17.38 -31.32
C ALA A 73 -21.57 -18.66 -31.81
N PRO A 74 -22.85 -18.90 -31.49
CA PRO A 74 -23.60 -19.97 -32.15
C PRO A 74 -23.94 -19.52 -33.58
N GLY A 75 -23.70 -20.43 -34.53
CA GLY A 75 -24.21 -20.36 -35.90
C GLY A 75 -25.68 -20.73 -36.00
#